data_AF-A0AA88YP58-F1
#
_entry.id   AF-A0AA88YP58-F1
#
_cell.length_a   1.000
_cell.length_b   1.000
_cell.length_c   1.000
_cell.angle_alpha   90.00
_cell.angle_beta   90.00
_cell.angle_gamma   90.00
#
_symmetry.space_group_name_H-M   'P 1'
#
loop_
_entity.id
_entity.type
_entity.pdbx_description
1 polymer ?
#
loop_
_entity_poly.entity_id
_entity_poly.type
_entity_poly.pdbx_seq_one_letter_code
_entity_poly.pdbx_strand_id
1 'polypeptide(L)'
;MKFIVEMTNLNARRKRESDPQNNKGAWSDVTLEELRAFYGLLFLMEVMSYDRDEMYWSNNAKHWLVGSKFGEIMTMDRFIQIRRYLHFSDDNEASNHRNDKLFKVRRILDSLRNSFQSEYAPHKDISVDKAMIPFKGRLGMKQYMKDKPVKFGIKMWVAADADTAYCHNFEIYVGKNTENINKNLGMVSQVVISLTKHLEMKGHVIYTDNFYTSPTLADFLYSCTMKMENNPFL
;
A
#
# COMPACT_ATOMS: atom_id res chain seq x y z
N MET A 1 14.13 4.74 -0.37
CA MET A 1 14.87 3.47 -0.63
C MET A 1 16.06 3.22 0.30
N LYS A 2 16.97 4.18 0.55
CA LYS A 2 18.12 3.97 1.47
C LYS A 2 17.74 3.38 2.84
N PHE A 3 16.68 3.91 3.45
CA PHE A 3 16.14 3.37 4.70
C PHE A 3 15.73 1.90 4.62
N ILE A 4 15.14 1.46 3.50
CA ILE A 4 14.71 0.06 3.31
C ILE A 4 15.95 -0.85 3.25
N VAL A 5 17.01 -0.41 2.57
CA VAL A 5 18.29 -1.12 2.53
C VAL A 5 18.83 -1.31 3.96
N GLU A 6 18.90 -0.22 4.72
CA GLU A 6 19.38 -0.23 6.10
C GLU A 6 18.58 -1.18 6.99
N MET A 7 17.25 -1.08 6.96
CA MET A 7 16.36 -1.92 7.77
C MET A 7 16.40 -3.39 7.35
N THR A 8 16.54 -3.66 6.05
CA THR A 8 16.68 -5.03 5.52
C THR A 8 17.98 -5.68 6.02
N ASN A 9 19.09 -4.96 5.96
CA ASN A 9 20.39 -5.45 6.46
C ASN A 9 20.39 -5.64 7.98
N LEU A 10 19.77 -4.72 8.71
CA LEU A 10 19.60 -4.84 10.16
C LEU A 10 18.72 -6.04 10.54
N ASN A 11 17.61 -6.26 9.83
CA ASN A 11 16.74 -7.41 10.04
C ASN A 11 17.46 -8.73 9.73
N ALA A 12 18.26 -8.78 8.65
CA ALA A 12 19.08 -9.94 8.34
C ALA A 12 20.04 -10.29 9.48
N ARG A 13 20.79 -9.31 10.00
CA ARG A 13 21.68 -9.51 11.16
C ARG A 13 20.94 -10.04 12.38
N ARG A 14 19.86 -9.36 12.81
CA ARG A 14 19.04 -9.76 13.96
C ARG A 14 18.51 -11.19 13.83
N LYS A 15 17.97 -11.56 12.67
CA LYS A 15 17.43 -12.91 12.44
C LYS A 15 18.51 -13.99 12.50
N ARG A 16 19.68 -13.71 11.93
CA ARG A 16 20.82 -14.62 11.95
C ARG A 16 21.41 -14.81 13.35
N GLU A 17 21.47 -13.74 14.14
CA GLU A 17 21.91 -13.80 15.55
C GLU A 17 20.89 -14.56 16.43
N SER A 18 19.59 -14.27 16.26
CA SER A 18 18.53 -14.87 17.08
C SER A 18 18.25 -16.34 16.79
N ASP A 19 18.50 -16.78 15.55
CA ASP A 19 18.21 -18.15 15.10
C ASP A 19 19.23 -18.58 14.02
N PRO A 20 20.49 -18.86 14.43
CA PRO A 20 21.55 -19.20 13.48
C PRO A 20 21.23 -20.49 12.69
N GLN A 21 20.55 -21.44 13.32
CA GLN A 21 20.27 -22.76 12.74
C GLN A 21 19.34 -22.67 11.54
N ASN A 22 18.36 -21.76 11.54
CA ASN A 22 17.47 -21.56 10.40
C ASN A 22 17.98 -20.52 9.40
N ASN A 23 19.12 -19.85 9.67
CA ASN A 23 19.65 -18.73 8.88
C ASN A 23 21.14 -18.92 8.50
N LYS A 24 21.52 -20.14 8.10
CA LYS A 24 22.93 -20.54 7.88
C LYS A 24 23.63 -20.02 6.62
N GLY A 25 22.89 -19.67 5.57
CA GLY A 25 23.48 -19.30 4.27
C GLY A 25 24.38 -18.07 4.38
N ALA A 26 25.38 -17.91 3.51
CA ALA A 26 26.20 -16.68 3.51
C ALA A 26 25.33 -15.45 3.24
N TRP A 27 25.60 -14.35 3.94
CA TRP A 27 24.90 -13.07 3.75
C TRP A 27 25.89 -11.95 3.48
N SER A 28 25.65 -11.21 2.42
CA SER A 28 26.20 -9.89 2.17
C SER A 28 25.10 -8.85 2.32
N ASP A 29 25.46 -7.70 2.89
CA ASP A 29 24.54 -6.57 2.99
C ASP A 29 24.04 -6.15 1.62
N VAL A 30 22.73 -5.95 1.51
CA VAL A 30 22.04 -5.48 0.31
C VAL A 30 22.53 -4.08 -0.01
N THR A 31 22.81 -3.82 -1.29
CA THR A 31 23.09 -2.47 -1.78
C THR A 31 21.83 -1.77 -2.30
N LEU A 32 21.92 -0.47 -2.54
CA LEU A 32 20.84 0.26 -3.19
C LEU A 32 20.59 -0.24 -4.63
N GLU A 33 21.65 -0.63 -5.37
CA GLU A 33 21.48 -1.20 -6.71
C GLU A 33 20.77 -2.56 -6.64
N GLU A 34 21.16 -3.44 -5.71
CA GLU A 34 20.51 -4.74 -5.54
C GLU A 34 19.04 -4.60 -5.18
N LEU A 35 18.68 -3.67 -4.28
CA LEU A 35 17.27 -3.44 -3.93
C LEU A 35 16.46 -2.90 -5.12
N ARG A 36 17.05 -2.05 -5.96
CA ARG A 36 16.42 -1.58 -7.20
C ARG A 36 16.24 -2.70 -8.21
N ALA A 37 17.27 -3.52 -8.42
CA ALA A 37 17.20 -4.70 -9.27
C ALA A 37 16.12 -5.67 -8.78
N PHE A 38 16.05 -5.93 -7.48
CA PHE A 38 15.02 -6.75 -6.84
C PHE A 38 13.60 -6.26 -7.14
N TYR A 39 13.32 -4.96 -6.99
CA TYR A 39 12.01 -4.40 -7.37
C TYR A 39 11.76 -4.46 -8.87
N GLY A 40 12.78 -4.24 -9.70
CA GLY A 40 12.69 -4.40 -11.15
C GLY A 40 12.27 -5.82 -11.54
N LEU A 41 12.86 -6.83 -10.89
CA LEU A 41 12.45 -8.23 -11.08
C LEU A 41 11.01 -8.48 -10.63
N LEU A 42 10.58 -7.93 -9.49
CA LEU A 42 9.19 -8.04 -9.04
C LEU A 42 8.19 -7.45 -10.05
N PHE A 43 8.50 -6.29 -10.66
CA PHE A 43 7.65 -5.71 -11.70
C PHE A 43 7.60 -6.57 -12.97
N LEU A 44 8.74 -7.13 -13.39
CA LEU A 44 8.79 -8.07 -14.52
C LEU A 44 7.99 -9.34 -14.23
N MET A 45 8.05 -9.85 -13.00
CA MET A 45 7.25 -11.00 -12.57
C MET A 45 5.76 -10.72 -12.69
N GLU A 46 5.29 -9.52 -12.32
CA GLU A 46 3.87 -9.15 -12.49
C GLU A 46 3.45 -9.17 -13.96
N VAL A 47 4.29 -8.63 -14.86
CA VAL A 47 4.00 -8.61 -16.31
C VAL A 47 3.99 -10.01 -16.91
N MET A 48 4.91 -10.89 -16.48
CA MET A 48 5.07 -12.24 -17.02
C MET A 48 4.11 -13.27 -16.39
N SER A 49 3.75 -13.07 -15.11
CA SER A 49 2.74 -13.83 -14.36
C SER A 49 2.90 -15.37 -14.38
N TYR A 50 4.11 -15.88 -14.14
CA TYR A 50 4.31 -17.33 -13.91
C TYR A 50 3.91 -17.77 -12.50
N ASP A 51 3.39 -18.99 -12.41
CA ASP A 51 2.86 -19.59 -11.19
C ASP A 51 3.91 -19.85 -10.10
N ARG A 52 5.19 -19.97 -10.48
CA ARG A 52 6.29 -20.39 -9.61
C ARG A 52 7.53 -19.55 -9.83
N ASP A 53 8.17 -19.16 -8.73
CA ASP A 53 9.39 -18.34 -8.74
C ASP A 53 10.51 -19.00 -9.56
N GLU A 54 10.68 -20.32 -9.48
CA GLU A 54 11.73 -21.07 -10.20
C GLU A 54 11.67 -20.88 -11.72
N MET A 55 10.46 -20.64 -12.27
CA MET A 55 10.27 -20.55 -13.71
C MET A 55 10.93 -19.30 -14.30
N TYR A 56 11.01 -18.21 -13.53
CA TYR A 56 11.66 -16.98 -13.98
C TYR A 56 13.18 -17.14 -14.15
N TRP A 57 13.80 -18.04 -13.37
CA TRP A 57 15.22 -18.39 -13.44
C TRP A 57 15.51 -19.63 -14.30
N SER A 58 14.51 -20.21 -14.96
CA SER A 58 14.68 -21.36 -15.83
C SER A 58 15.14 -20.95 -17.24
N ASN A 59 16.19 -21.60 -17.78
CA ASN A 59 16.75 -21.34 -19.12
C ASN A 59 15.85 -21.81 -20.28
N ASN A 60 14.55 -21.52 -20.24
CA ASN A 60 13.63 -21.91 -21.28
C ASN A 60 13.52 -20.79 -22.32
N ALA A 61 14.20 -20.99 -23.45
CA ALA A 61 14.27 -20.07 -24.59
C ALA A 61 12.91 -19.72 -25.22
N LYS A 62 11.81 -20.37 -24.80
CA LYS A 62 10.44 -20.08 -25.27
C LYS A 62 9.81 -18.83 -24.63
N HIS A 63 10.45 -18.20 -23.65
CA HIS A 63 9.92 -17.01 -22.98
C HIS A 63 10.31 -15.73 -23.72
N TRP A 64 9.47 -15.33 -24.68
CA TRP A 64 9.74 -14.30 -25.70
C TRP A 64 10.01 -12.88 -25.18
N LEU A 65 9.62 -12.54 -23.96
CA LEU A 65 9.73 -11.18 -23.43
C LEU A 65 11.09 -10.88 -22.77
N VAL A 66 11.74 -11.89 -22.16
CA VAL A 66 13.01 -11.68 -21.41
C VAL A 66 14.04 -12.80 -21.65
N GLY A 67 13.70 -13.95 -22.23
CA GLY A 67 14.63 -15.07 -22.35
C GLY A 67 15.35 -15.36 -21.01
N SER A 68 14.59 -15.50 -19.92
CA SER A 68 15.04 -15.76 -18.54
C SER A 68 16.35 -15.08 -18.07
N LYS A 69 16.62 -13.83 -18.49
CA LYS A 69 17.79 -13.05 -18.01
C LYS A 69 17.74 -12.66 -16.53
N PHE A 70 16.75 -13.15 -15.78
CA PHE A 70 16.66 -12.95 -14.33
C PHE A 70 17.95 -13.36 -13.63
N GLY A 71 18.53 -14.50 -14.01
CA GLY A 71 19.80 -14.99 -13.46
C GLY A 71 21.01 -14.10 -13.77
N GLU A 72 20.99 -13.35 -14.87
CA GLU A 72 22.03 -12.36 -15.21
C GLU A 72 21.93 -11.11 -14.33
N ILE A 73 20.71 -10.75 -13.90
CA ILE A 73 20.44 -9.58 -13.04
C ILE A 73 20.69 -9.90 -11.57
N MET A 74 20.15 -11.02 -11.08
CA MET A 74 20.25 -11.46 -9.70
C MET A 74 20.03 -12.97 -9.63
N THR A 75 20.86 -13.71 -8.91
CA THR A 75 20.63 -15.14 -8.73
C THR A 75 19.34 -15.42 -7.95
N MET A 76 18.70 -16.57 -8.19
CA MET A 76 17.47 -16.96 -7.49
C MET A 76 17.69 -17.00 -5.97
N ASP A 77 18.83 -17.52 -5.53
CA ASP A 77 19.20 -17.57 -4.12
C ASP A 77 19.29 -16.16 -3.52
N ARG A 78 19.91 -15.21 -4.22
CA ARG A 78 20.00 -13.82 -3.74
C ARG A 78 18.62 -13.16 -3.69
N PHE A 79 17.77 -13.39 -4.69
CA PHE A 79 16.40 -12.89 -4.70
C PHE A 79 15.59 -13.42 -3.51
N ILE A 80 15.65 -14.73 -3.23
CA ILE A 80 14.98 -15.36 -2.09
C ILE A 80 15.54 -14.82 -0.77
N GLN A 81 16.86 -14.62 -0.65
CA GLN A 81 17.48 -14.04 0.54
C GLN A 81 16.98 -12.61 0.79
N ILE A 82 16.98 -11.75 -0.23
CA ILE A 82 16.48 -10.37 -0.10
C ILE A 82 15.01 -10.38 0.29
N ARG A 83 14.17 -11.18 -0.40
CA ARG A 83 12.74 -11.32 -0.09
C ARG A 83 12.50 -11.79 1.35
N ARG A 84 13.32 -12.71 1.87
CA ARG A 84 13.22 -13.24 3.23
C ARG A 84 13.49 -12.18 4.30
N TYR A 85 14.44 -11.28 4.06
CA TYR A 85 14.87 -10.29 5.06
C TYR A 85 14.33 -8.88 4.82
N LEU A 86 13.62 -8.64 3.70
CA LEU A 86 13.04 -7.35 3.36
C LEU A 86 12.24 -6.76 4.52
N HIS A 87 12.61 -5.55 4.94
CA HIS A 87 12.05 -4.92 6.14
C HIS A 87 11.90 -3.41 5.96
N PHE A 88 10.82 -2.83 6.51
CA PHE A 88 10.41 -1.45 6.24
C PHE A 88 10.23 -0.57 7.50
N SER A 89 10.67 -1.04 8.67
CA SER A 89 10.57 -0.32 9.95
C SER A 89 11.78 -0.61 10.83
N ASP A 90 12.10 0.26 11.79
CA ASP A 90 13.02 -0.10 12.87
C ASP A 90 12.24 -0.74 14.03
N ASP A 91 12.44 -2.04 14.24
CA ASP A 91 11.78 -2.75 15.33
C ASP A 91 12.15 -2.23 16.73
N ASN A 92 13.24 -1.44 16.88
CA ASN A 92 13.52 -0.73 18.13
C ASN A 92 12.44 0.28 18.51
N GLU A 93 11.77 0.88 17.53
CA GLU A 93 10.72 1.88 17.73
C GLU A 93 9.34 1.24 17.95
N ALA A 94 9.22 -0.08 17.82
CA ALA A 94 7.92 -0.77 17.89
C ALA A 94 7.18 -0.53 19.22
N SER A 95 7.91 -0.32 20.32
CA SER A 95 7.35 0.01 21.63
C SER A 95 6.61 1.35 21.66
N ASN A 96 7.02 2.32 20.83
CA ASN A 96 6.40 3.63 20.70
C ASN A 96 5.14 3.60 19.81
N HIS A 97 4.97 2.52 19.05
CA HIS A 97 3.91 2.37 18.05
C HIS A 97 2.97 1.19 18.34
N ARG A 98 2.80 0.80 19.60
CA ARG A 98 1.96 -0.35 20.02
C ARG A 98 0.53 -0.31 19.49
N ASN A 99 -0.02 0.88 19.25
CA ASN A 99 -1.38 1.08 18.74
C ASN A 99 -1.45 1.16 17.20
N ASP A 100 -0.32 1.27 16.50
CA ASP A 100 -0.29 1.30 15.04
C ASP A 100 -0.07 -0.09 14.46
N LYS A 101 -1.17 -0.74 14.05
CA LYS A 101 -1.13 -2.06 13.40
C LYS A 101 -0.38 -2.06 12.06
N LEU A 102 -0.16 -0.89 11.45
CA LEU A 102 0.54 -0.74 10.18
C LEU A 102 1.99 -0.30 10.36
N PHE A 103 2.48 -0.15 11.60
CA PHE A 103 3.82 0.37 11.90
C PHE A 103 4.92 -0.18 10.98
N LYS A 104 4.90 -1.50 10.77
CA LYS A 104 5.88 -2.21 9.93
C LYS A 104 5.96 -1.77 8.48
N VAL A 105 4.91 -1.12 7.95
CA VAL A 105 4.83 -0.64 6.56
C VAL A 105 4.43 0.84 6.48
N ARG A 106 4.17 1.49 7.63
CA ARG A 106 3.62 2.85 7.74
C ARG A 106 4.38 3.84 6.87
N ARG A 107 5.70 3.86 6.99
CA ARG A 107 6.57 4.76 6.24
C ARG A 107 6.42 4.63 4.71
N ILE A 108 6.19 3.42 4.22
CA ILE A 108 5.98 3.17 2.79
C ILE A 108 4.60 3.64 2.36
N LEU A 109 3.57 3.32 3.14
CA LEU A 109 2.20 3.76 2.86
C LEU A 109 2.09 5.29 2.82
N ASP A 110 2.70 5.98 3.79
CA ASP A 110 2.68 7.43 3.85
C ASP A 110 3.48 8.05 2.69
N SER A 111 4.63 7.46 2.34
CA SER A 111 5.42 7.90 1.17
C SER A 111 4.65 7.74 -0.14
N LEU A 112 3.94 6.62 -0.33
CA LEU A 112 3.11 6.38 -1.51
C LEU A 112 1.96 7.36 -1.58
N ARG A 113 1.23 7.54 -0.48
CA ARG A 113 0.11 8.49 -0.41
C ARG A 113 0.56 9.91 -0.74
N ASN A 114 1.64 10.37 -0.13
CA ASN A 114 2.18 11.71 -0.40
C ASN A 114 2.55 11.87 -1.89
N SER A 115 3.19 10.86 -2.47
CA SER A 115 3.56 10.89 -3.90
C SER A 115 2.31 10.90 -4.79
N PHE A 116 1.31 10.07 -4.49
CA PHE A 116 0.09 9.99 -5.29
C PHE A 116 -0.65 11.34 -5.32
N GLN A 117 -0.67 12.04 -4.19
CA GLN A 117 -1.30 13.35 -4.05
C GLN A 117 -0.47 14.51 -4.62
N SER A 118 0.87 14.41 -4.65
CA SER A 118 1.73 15.48 -5.15
C SER A 118 1.94 15.44 -6.66
N GLU A 119 1.95 14.24 -7.25
CA GLU A 119 2.33 14.05 -8.66
C GLU A 119 1.15 14.19 -9.64
N TYR A 120 -0.08 14.28 -9.14
CA TYR A 120 -1.28 14.32 -9.99
C TYR A 120 -2.40 15.16 -9.38
N ALA A 121 -2.88 16.13 -10.15
CA ALA A 121 -4.11 16.84 -9.85
C ALA A 121 -5.28 16.11 -10.54
N PRO A 122 -6.24 15.54 -9.78
CA PRO A 122 -7.32 14.78 -10.38
C PRO A 122 -8.35 15.68 -11.08
N HIS A 123 -9.11 15.08 -11.99
CA HIS A 123 -10.25 15.74 -12.63
C HIS A 123 -11.39 16.00 -11.64
N LYS A 124 -12.47 16.58 -12.14
CA LYS A 124 -13.64 16.96 -11.33
C LYS A 124 -14.22 15.78 -10.57
N ASP A 125 -14.37 14.63 -11.22
CA ASP A 125 -15.16 13.53 -10.70
C ASP A 125 -14.28 12.51 -9.97
N ILE A 126 -14.58 12.27 -8.69
CA ILE A 126 -13.79 11.43 -7.79
C ILE A 126 -14.65 10.28 -7.28
N SER A 127 -14.21 9.04 -7.49
CA SER A 127 -14.89 7.85 -6.99
C SER A 127 -14.25 7.36 -5.68
N VAL A 128 -15.06 7.13 -4.66
CA VAL A 128 -14.63 6.52 -3.39
C VAL A 128 -15.24 5.13 -3.24
N ASP A 129 -14.39 4.11 -3.14
CA ASP A 129 -14.82 2.71 -2.96
C ASP A 129 -13.78 1.87 -2.17
N LYS A 130 -14.01 0.56 -2.08
CA LYS A 130 -13.23 -0.46 -1.37
C LYS A 130 -12.44 -1.27 -2.40
N ALA A 131 -11.14 -1.40 -2.18
CA ALA A 131 -10.29 -2.36 -2.88
C ALA A 131 -9.84 -3.49 -1.93
N MET A 132 -9.39 -4.59 -2.52
CA MET A 132 -8.88 -5.76 -1.81
C MET A 132 -7.50 -6.14 -2.32
N ILE A 133 -6.53 -6.22 -1.40
CA ILE A 133 -5.23 -6.81 -1.66
C ILE A 133 -5.31 -8.30 -1.29
N PRO A 134 -5.15 -9.23 -2.24
CA PRO A 134 -5.23 -10.66 -1.97
C PRO A 134 -4.23 -11.09 -0.89
N PHE A 135 -4.71 -11.71 0.18
CA PHE A 135 -3.84 -12.21 1.24
C PHE A 135 -4.50 -13.33 2.02
N LYS A 136 -3.85 -14.50 2.05
CA LYS A 136 -4.36 -15.70 2.75
C LYS A 136 -3.64 -15.99 4.08
N GLY A 137 -2.51 -15.35 4.36
CA GLY A 137 -1.72 -15.58 5.58
C GLY A 137 -2.41 -15.19 6.89
N ARG A 138 -1.71 -15.39 8.00
CA ARG A 138 -2.18 -14.98 9.35
C ARG A 138 -1.91 -13.51 9.55
N LEU A 139 -2.99 -12.72 9.64
CA LEU A 139 -2.91 -11.28 9.86
C LEU A 139 -4.18 -10.79 10.55
N GLY A 140 -4.03 -10.02 11.63
CA GLY A 140 -5.16 -9.58 12.47
C GLY A 140 -6.13 -8.60 11.82
N MET A 141 -5.73 -7.94 10.72
CA MET A 141 -6.59 -7.01 9.94
C MET A 141 -7.17 -7.63 8.67
N LYS A 142 -6.91 -8.92 8.40
CA LYS A 142 -7.46 -9.63 7.24
C LYS A 142 -8.98 -9.62 7.29
N GLN A 143 -9.61 -9.30 6.17
CA GLN A 143 -11.07 -9.25 5.99
C GLN A 143 -11.57 -10.38 5.09
N TYR A 144 -12.81 -10.80 5.34
CA TYR A 144 -13.58 -11.63 4.44
C TYR A 144 -14.68 -10.80 3.78
N MET A 145 -14.75 -10.81 2.45
CA MET A 145 -15.80 -10.15 1.68
C MET A 145 -16.45 -11.16 0.73
N LYS A 146 -17.66 -11.61 1.09
CA LYS A 146 -18.36 -12.71 0.40
C LYS A 146 -18.57 -12.43 -1.09
N ASP A 147 -18.88 -11.19 -1.44
CA ASP A 147 -19.36 -10.79 -2.77
C ASP A 147 -18.24 -10.22 -3.66
N LYS A 148 -16.98 -10.26 -3.22
CA LYS A 148 -15.83 -9.83 -4.02
C LYS A 148 -15.08 -11.05 -4.60
N PRO A 149 -14.50 -10.95 -5.82
CA PRO A 149 -13.69 -12.03 -6.41
C PRO A 149 -12.55 -12.48 -5.47
N VAL A 150 -11.89 -11.50 -4.85
CA VAL A 150 -10.90 -11.72 -3.80
C VAL A 150 -11.63 -11.74 -2.45
N LYS A 151 -12.01 -12.94 -2.00
CA LYS A 151 -12.79 -13.11 -0.77
C LYS A 151 -11.99 -12.84 0.50
N PHE A 152 -10.70 -13.18 0.52
CA PHE A 152 -9.83 -12.98 1.68
C PHE A 152 -8.66 -12.07 1.34
N GLY A 153 -8.45 -11.03 2.15
CA GLY A 153 -7.37 -10.09 1.90
C GLY A 153 -7.32 -8.93 2.87
N ILE A 154 -6.49 -7.96 2.53
CA ILE A 154 -6.40 -6.68 3.23
C ILE A 154 -7.36 -5.72 2.53
N LYS A 155 -8.39 -5.27 3.25
CA LYS A 155 -9.33 -4.27 2.76
C LYS A 155 -8.66 -2.90 2.81
N MET A 156 -8.85 -2.12 1.75
CA MET A 156 -8.49 -0.71 1.72
C MET A 156 -9.62 0.11 1.13
N TRP A 157 -9.68 1.38 1.52
CA TRP A 157 -10.53 2.38 0.90
C TRP A 157 -9.68 3.24 -0.03
N VAL A 158 -10.25 3.62 -1.16
CA VAL A 158 -9.54 4.32 -2.24
C VAL A 158 -10.40 5.48 -2.71
N ALA A 159 -9.77 6.65 -2.91
CA ALA A 159 -10.30 7.74 -3.70
C ALA A 159 -9.52 7.79 -5.03
N ALA A 160 -10.22 7.60 -6.13
CA ALA A 160 -9.64 7.58 -7.47
C ALA A 160 -10.31 8.61 -8.38
N ASP A 161 -9.53 9.15 -9.30
CA ASP A 161 -10.03 9.93 -10.42
C ASP A 161 -10.93 9.04 -11.30
N ALA A 162 -12.15 9.49 -11.58
CA ALA A 162 -13.11 8.72 -12.37
C ALA A 162 -12.70 8.59 -13.85
N ASP A 163 -11.96 9.55 -14.40
CA ASP A 163 -11.61 9.61 -15.82
C ASP A 163 -10.39 8.74 -16.14
N THR A 164 -9.41 8.73 -15.23
CA THR A 164 -8.11 8.06 -15.45
C THR A 164 -7.92 6.81 -14.61
N ALA A 165 -8.84 6.54 -13.67
CA ALA A 165 -8.70 5.53 -12.62
C ALA A 165 -7.46 5.72 -11.72
N TYR A 166 -6.84 6.91 -11.74
CA TYR A 166 -5.67 7.21 -10.93
C TYR A 166 -6.02 7.20 -9.44
N CYS A 167 -5.31 6.40 -8.65
CA CYS A 167 -5.46 6.35 -7.20
C CYS A 167 -4.85 7.61 -6.56
N HIS A 168 -5.68 8.58 -6.22
CA HIS A 168 -5.24 9.83 -5.60
C HIS A 168 -4.97 9.68 -4.10
N ASN A 169 -5.80 8.89 -3.40
CA ASN A 169 -5.61 8.64 -1.96
C ASN A 169 -6.13 7.24 -1.58
N PHE A 170 -5.59 6.67 -0.50
CA PHE A 170 -6.05 5.40 0.03
C PHE A 170 -5.78 5.24 1.53
N GLU A 171 -6.57 4.38 2.17
CA GLU A 171 -6.44 4.02 3.59
C GLU A 171 -6.64 2.51 3.80
N ILE A 172 -5.75 1.89 4.57
CA ILE A 172 -5.87 0.47 4.94
C ILE A 172 -6.85 0.32 6.11
N TYR A 173 -7.80 -0.59 5.98
CA TYR A 173 -8.72 -0.90 7.06
C TYR A 173 -8.05 -1.77 8.13
N VAL A 174 -7.91 -1.24 9.34
CA VAL A 174 -7.25 -1.91 10.48
C VAL A 174 -8.22 -2.49 11.54
N GLY A 175 -9.52 -2.45 11.27
CA GLY A 175 -10.58 -2.90 12.16
C GLY A 175 -11.30 -1.76 12.90
N LYS A 176 -11.99 -2.11 13.99
CA LYS A 176 -12.94 -1.23 14.70
C LYS A 176 -12.32 -0.08 15.52
N ASN A 177 -11.00 -0.02 15.64
CA ASN A 177 -10.29 0.99 16.45
C ASN A 177 -9.79 2.18 15.62
N THR A 178 -10.51 2.58 14.57
CA THR A 178 -10.18 3.83 13.87
C THR A 178 -10.71 4.96 14.73
N GLU A 179 -9.83 5.89 15.14
CA GLU A 179 -10.25 7.01 15.99
C GLU A 179 -11.31 7.84 15.28
N ASN A 180 -12.43 8.08 15.96
CA ASN A 180 -13.54 8.82 15.41
C ASN A 180 -13.24 10.32 15.56
N ILE A 181 -12.60 10.92 14.56
CA ILE A 181 -12.12 12.32 14.61
C ILE A 181 -13.29 13.30 14.81
N ASN A 182 -14.45 13.01 14.20
CA ASN A 182 -15.68 13.78 14.35
C ASN A 182 -16.82 12.89 14.87
N LYS A 183 -17.11 12.99 16.16
CA LYS A 183 -18.16 12.19 16.82
C LYS A 183 -19.56 12.35 16.21
N ASN A 184 -19.80 13.44 15.46
CA ASN A 184 -21.07 13.69 14.78
C ASN A 184 -21.19 12.97 13.43
N LEU A 185 -20.11 12.35 12.94
CA LEU A 185 -20.07 11.58 11.70
C LEU A 185 -19.91 10.10 11.99
N GLY A 186 -20.66 9.29 11.23
CA GLY A 186 -20.45 7.85 11.20
C GLY A 186 -19.06 7.50 10.66
N MET A 187 -18.54 6.34 11.06
CA MET A 187 -17.22 5.85 10.66
C MET A 187 -17.04 5.89 9.13
N VAL A 188 -18.08 5.51 8.38
CA VAL A 188 -18.02 5.45 6.92
C VAL A 188 -17.95 6.85 6.29
N SER A 189 -18.69 7.82 6.81
CA SER A 189 -18.63 9.21 6.36
C SER A 189 -17.25 9.82 6.62
N GLN A 190 -16.61 9.48 7.75
CA GLN A 190 -15.25 9.93 8.04
C GLN A 190 -14.22 9.37 7.08
N VAL A 191 -14.38 8.14 6.62
CA VAL A 191 -13.49 7.56 5.59
C VAL A 191 -13.55 8.39 4.31
N VAL A 192 -14.76 8.74 3.85
CA VAL A 192 -14.92 9.58 2.66
C VAL A 192 -14.20 10.91 2.86
N ILE A 193 -14.47 11.60 3.97
CA ILE A 193 -13.87 12.91 4.27
C ILE A 193 -12.35 12.83 4.40
N SER A 194 -11.82 11.80 5.08
CA SER A 194 -10.37 11.62 5.24
C SER A 194 -9.69 11.40 3.89
N LEU A 195 -10.30 10.60 3.01
CA LEU A 195 -9.77 10.34 1.68
C LEU A 195 -9.83 11.56 0.77
N THR A 196 -10.86 12.39 0.88
CA THR A 196 -11.09 13.55 0.01
C THR A 196 -10.62 14.88 0.60
N LYS A 197 -10.03 14.90 1.80
CA LYS A 197 -9.59 16.12 2.50
C LYS A 197 -8.73 17.06 1.64
N HIS A 198 -7.83 16.52 0.82
CA HIS A 198 -6.95 17.32 -0.04
C HIS A 198 -7.63 17.86 -1.31
N LEU A 199 -8.88 17.48 -1.54
CA LEU A 199 -9.74 17.85 -2.66
C LEU A 199 -10.84 18.85 -2.22
N GLU A 200 -10.92 19.18 -0.93
CA GLU A 200 -11.86 20.17 -0.43
C GLU A 200 -11.64 21.53 -1.11
N MET A 201 -12.75 22.21 -1.42
CA MET A 201 -12.76 23.58 -2.00
C MET A 201 -12.09 23.70 -3.37
N LYS A 202 -12.00 22.62 -4.15
CA LYS A 202 -11.41 22.62 -5.51
C LYS A 202 -12.41 22.30 -6.63
N GLY A 203 -13.72 22.27 -6.31
CA GLY A 203 -14.78 22.02 -7.29
C GLY A 203 -14.97 20.54 -7.69
N HIS A 204 -14.40 19.60 -6.93
CA HIS A 204 -14.59 18.17 -7.18
C HIS A 204 -15.98 17.68 -6.77
N VAL A 205 -16.49 16.68 -7.49
CA VAL A 205 -17.72 15.95 -7.16
C VAL A 205 -17.34 14.55 -6.68
N ILE A 206 -17.83 14.18 -5.49
CA ILE A 206 -17.52 12.89 -4.87
C ILE A 206 -18.65 11.90 -5.15
N TYR A 207 -18.31 10.82 -5.85
CA TYR A 207 -19.18 9.68 -6.13
C TYR A 207 -18.89 8.56 -5.14
N THR A 208 -19.94 8.02 -4.54
CA THR A 208 -19.83 6.95 -3.54
C THR A 208 -20.91 5.89 -3.74
N ASP A 209 -20.63 4.64 -3.35
CA ASP A 209 -21.65 3.59 -3.30
C ASP A 209 -22.69 3.82 -2.17
N ASN A 210 -23.70 2.95 -2.10
CA ASN A 210 -24.73 2.99 -1.06
C ASN A 210 -24.22 2.73 0.36
N PHE A 211 -23.05 2.09 0.52
CA PHE A 211 -22.44 1.83 1.82
C PHE A 211 -21.87 3.11 2.43
N TYR A 212 -21.42 4.06 1.59
CA TYR A 212 -20.88 5.35 2.06
C TYR A 212 -21.92 6.47 2.11
N THR A 213 -22.96 6.39 1.28
CA THR A 213 -23.93 7.47 1.09
C THR A 213 -24.83 7.63 2.33
N SER A 214 -24.91 8.85 2.87
CA SER A 214 -25.84 9.21 3.95
C SER A 214 -26.20 10.71 3.90
N PRO A 215 -27.40 11.11 4.39
CA PRO A 215 -27.78 12.52 4.48
C PRO A 215 -26.75 13.36 5.27
N THR A 216 -26.26 12.82 6.40
CA THR A 216 -25.24 13.49 7.22
C THR A 216 -23.94 13.75 6.46
N LEU A 217 -23.51 12.82 5.59
CA LEU A 217 -22.34 13.04 4.75
C LEU A 217 -22.60 14.14 3.71
N ALA A 218 -23.78 14.12 3.08
CA ALA A 218 -24.16 15.13 2.09
C ALA A 218 -24.22 16.54 2.71
N ASP A 219 -24.88 16.68 3.87
CA ASP A 219 -24.96 17.95 4.61
C ASP A 219 -23.57 18.46 5.00
N PHE A 220 -22.68 17.57 5.45
CA PHE A 220 -21.32 17.93 5.80
C PHE A 220 -20.55 18.48 4.59
N LEU A 221 -20.53 17.74 3.48
CA LEU A 221 -19.83 18.15 2.25
C LEU A 221 -20.40 19.46 1.68
N TYR A 222 -21.73 19.62 1.72
CA TYR A 222 -22.39 20.85 1.30
C TYR A 222 -21.99 22.04 2.19
N SER A 223 -21.96 21.85 3.52
CA SER A 223 -21.55 22.90 4.46
C SER A 223 -20.11 23.35 4.26
N CYS A 224 -19.21 22.44 3.87
CA CYS A 224 -17.83 22.77 3.51
C CYS A 224 -17.77 23.64 2.25
N THR A 225 -18.67 23.40 1.30
CA THR A 225 -18.79 24.19 0.06
C THR A 225 -19.35 25.58 0.32
N MET A 226 -20.39 25.70 1.16
CA MET A 226 -21.02 27.00 1.51
C MET A 226 -20.10 27.96 2.28
N LYS A 227 -19.10 27.45 3.00
CA LYS A 227 -18.06 28.30 3.62
C LYS A 227 -17.22 29.05 2.58
N MET A 228 -17.18 28.58 1.35
CA MET A 228 -16.46 29.18 0.24
C MET A 228 -17.20 30.40 -0.33
N GLU A 229 -18.52 30.32 -0.52
CA GLU A 229 -19.33 31.43 -1.05
C GLU A 229 -19.39 32.64 -0.11
N ASN A 230 -19.23 32.41 1.20
CA ASN A 230 -19.27 33.46 2.22
C ASN A 230 -17.90 34.04 2.60
N ASN A 231 -16.80 33.63 1.94
CA ASN A 231 -15.47 34.18 2.17
C ASN A 231 -14.83 34.66 0.85
N PRO A 232 -15.11 35.91 0.42
CA PRO A 232 -14.70 36.43 -0.89
C PRO A 232 -13.21 36.79 -1.01
N PHE A 233 -12.35 36.29 -0.12
CA PHE A 233 -10.92 36.64 -0.06
C PHE A 233 -9.98 35.42 -0.15
N LEU A 234 -10.44 34.31 -0.72
CA LEU A 234 -9.60 33.22 -1.23
C LEU A 234 -9.72 33.13 -2.76
#